data_AF-A0AAU1JUE2-F1
#
_entry.id   AF-A0AAU1JUE2-F1
#
_cell.length_a   1.000
_cell.length_b   1.000
_cell.length_c   1.000
_cell.angle_alpha   90.00
_cell.angle_beta   90.00
_cell.angle_gamma   90.00
#
_symmetry.space_group_name_H-M   'P 1'
#
loop_
_entity.id
_entity.type
_entity.pdbx_description
1 polymer ?
#
loop_
_entity_poly.entity_id
_entity_poly.type
_entity_poly.pdbx_seq_one_letter_code
_entity_poly.pdbx_strand_id
1 'polypeptide(L)'
;MRIRALVAAAAVALIVPAVPAFATETPSTTTDPSETAPADPSQPDPGTETETETVTEPETGPATETEPETEPETEPATEGVAEEPTAAVVTTVVITVPATTPAGGATLPVTYDVENVEALGANPVANWTITGSNGTSPSGPQSAPITLDADGVGTVQATMPTATDTYRITAFIEGEGGATDSVTADLGAVDATKPVVTLSRNLTTFYPYKDGYRDTVTAKFTVNETVGFTAKVVTAGGTLVRTLGSSSSFSGTTSYAWNGYNNAGTRVSGTYYIRVETKDRAGNATAAQISVAASAKKLTWKTYSRTVTAADALNYKYVGSCSTLKAPARSDWSESRGLRSNVRCKASGTSSKATVYTENVKCLPKSVDGNYRNLSLKHYGGRPKGYTKNVYMVSTVLRPSDWASRQKHQFGNSVKWKTMASVASPNSLIQSRTSTQYCPAVWWTAGLNSSSRYDIWKYSVGIQYRVLA
;
A
#
# COMPACT_ATOMS: atom_id res chain seq x y z
N MET A 1 9.87 -9.91 27.41
CA MET A 1 10.34 -8.91 28.41
C MET A 1 9.66 -9.17 29.76
N ARG A 2 10.27 -8.80 30.89
CA ARG A 2 9.81 -9.21 32.24
C ARG A 2 9.06 -8.10 32.98
N ILE A 3 7.74 -8.22 33.13
CA ILE A 3 6.95 -7.55 34.19
C ILE A 3 6.02 -8.59 34.81
N ARG A 4 6.45 -9.22 35.91
CA ARG A 4 5.70 -10.28 36.63
C ARG A 4 5.91 -10.25 38.16
N ALA A 5 6.03 -9.06 38.75
CA ALA A 5 6.25 -8.89 40.19
C ALA A 5 4.97 -8.64 41.02
N LEU A 6 3.94 -8.00 40.45
CA LEU A 6 2.83 -7.41 41.22
C LEU A 6 1.52 -8.22 41.26
N VAL A 7 1.29 -9.16 40.34
CA VAL A 7 -0.01 -9.87 40.24
C VAL A 7 -0.22 -10.92 41.34
N ALA A 8 0.86 -11.42 41.95
CA ALA A 8 0.82 -12.53 42.90
C ALA A 8 0.03 -12.23 44.20
N ALA A 9 -0.08 -10.96 44.60
CA ALA A 9 -0.88 -10.55 45.76
C ALA A 9 -2.39 -10.44 45.41
N ALA A 10 -2.72 -9.84 44.27
CA ALA A 10 -4.10 -9.55 43.86
C ALA A 10 -4.96 -10.82 43.67
N ALA A 11 -4.36 -11.92 43.21
CA ALA A 11 -5.07 -13.19 43.04
C ALA A 11 -5.54 -13.83 44.38
N VAL A 12 -4.90 -13.48 45.50
CA VAL A 12 -5.21 -14.05 46.83
C VAL A 12 -6.40 -13.32 47.48
N ALA A 13 -6.53 -12.00 47.26
CA ALA A 13 -7.54 -11.15 47.91
C ALA A 13 -9.01 -11.56 47.62
N LEU A 14 -9.26 -12.29 46.53
CA LEU A 14 -10.62 -12.66 46.08
C LEU A 14 -11.12 -14.03 46.58
N ILE A 15 -10.47 -14.69 47.56
CA ILE A 15 -10.94 -15.94 48.18
C ILE A 15 -11.57 -15.68 49.56
N VAL A 16 -12.53 -14.75 49.60
CA VAL A 16 -13.41 -14.49 50.75
C VAL A 16 -14.87 -14.78 50.34
N PRO A 17 -15.65 -15.55 51.11
CA PRO A 17 -17.10 -15.60 51.00
C PRO A 17 -17.70 -14.49 51.88
N ALA A 18 -18.37 -13.51 51.26
CA ALA A 18 -19.13 -12.51 52.01
C ALA A 18 -20.50 -13.07 52.42
N VAL A 19 -20.87 -12.89 53.69
CA VAL A 19 -22.24 -13.01 54.18
C VAL A 19 -22.82 -11.59 54.20
N PRO A 20 -24.06 -11.34 53.71
CA PRO A 20 -24.57 -9.98 53.54
C PRO A 20 -25.07 -9.39 54.87
N ALA A 21 -24.81 -8.10 55.08
CA ALA A 21 -25.42 -7.31 56.15
C ALA A 21 -25.50 -5.82 55.76
N PHE A 22 -26.74 -5.34 55.59
CA PHE A 22 -27.21 -3.95 55.65
C PHE A 22 -26.60 -2.85 54.75
N ALA A 23 -27.40 -1.81 54.53
CA ALA A 23 -27.07 -0.66 53.70
C ALA A 23 -27.68 0.64 54.28
N THR A 24 -26.84 1.67 54.34
CA THR A 24 -27.06 3.13 54.44
C THR A 24 -25.70 3.76 54.09
N GLU A 25 -25.52 4.96 53.52
CA GLU A 25 -26.38 5.94 52.85
C GLU A 25 -25.48 6.80 51.91
N THR A 26 -25.98 7.88 51.31
CA THR A 26 -25.30 8.75 50.30
C THR A 26 -25.54 10.23 50.68
N PRO A 27 -25.03 11.30 50.00
CA PRO A 27 -24.05 11.42 48.87
C PRO A 27 -23.01 12.59 49.00
N SER A 28 -22.34 12.93 47.88
CA SER A 28 -21.87 14.30 47.50
C SER A 28 -20.61 14.90 48.19
N THR A 29 -19.82 15.85 47.63
CA THR A 29 -19.83 16.60 46.33
C THR A 29 -18.45 17.26 46.00
N THR A 30 -18.28 17.74 44.76
CA THR A 30 -17.46 18.94 44.35
C THR A 30 -15.91 18.83 44.31
N THR A 31 -15.12 19.59 43.52
CA THR A 31 -15.12 20.04 42.08
C THR A 31 -13.66 20.51 41.75
N ASP A 32 -13.30 20.58 40.45
CA ASP A 32 -12.12 21.25 39.84
C ASP A 32 -12.23 22.83 39.92
N PRO A 33 -11.39 23.73 39.32
CA PRO A 33 -10.25 23.55 38.38
C PRO A 33 -9.02 24.51 38.59
N SER A 34 -8.14 24.57 37.56
CA SER A 34 -7.14 25.64 37.25
C SER A 34 -5.87 25.67 38.15
N GLU A 35 -4.68 26.18 37.79
CA GLU A 35 -4.12 26.88 36.59
C GLU A 35 -2.54 26.88 36.67
N THR A 36 -1.65 27.42 35.79
CA THR A 36 -1.65 28.11 34.46
C THR A 36 -0.33 27.71 33.70
N ALA A 37 -0.02 28.32 32.54
CA ALA A 37 1.34 28.42 31.94
C ALA A 37 1.79 29.92 31.91
N PRO A 38 3.05 30.31 31.55
CA PRO A 38 3.37 30.53 30.12
C PRO A 38 4.88 30.53 29.70
N ALA A 39 5.10 30.81 28.40
CA ALA A 39 6.17 31.63 27.79
C ALA A 39 7.59 31.07 27.46
N ASP A 40 7.82 31.06 26.14
CA ASP A 40 9.03 31.31 25.31
C ASP A 40 9.73 32.68 25.66
N PRO A 41 10.86 33.16 25.06
CA PRO A 41 11.54 32.72 23.81
C PRO A 41 13.10 32.78 23.74
N SER A 42 13.65 32.43 22.56
CA SER A 42 14.73 33.15 21.80
C SER A 42 15.86 32.28 21.19
N GLN A 43 16.10 32.49 19.88
CA GLN A 43 17.37 32.20 19.14
C GLN A 43 18.21 33.52 19.08
N PRO A 44 19.51 33.58 18.63
CA PRO A 44 20.04 32.99 17.37
C PRO A 44 21.48 32.40 17.39
N ASP A 45 21.91 31.98 16.18
CA ASP A 45 23.23 31.61 15.57
C ASP A 45 24.53 32.38 15.97
N PRO A 46 25.75 32.08 15.42
CA PRO A 46 26.19 31.01 14.46
C PRO A 46 27.54 30.29 14.80
N GLY A 47 28.03 29.40 13.91
CA GLY A 47 29.46 28.97 13.78
C GLY A 47 29.68 27.44 13.63
N THR A 48 30.74 26.88 13.01
CA THR A 48 31.94 27.41 12.31
C THR A 48 32.68 26.28 11.52
N GLU A 49 33.11 26.54 10.26
CA GLU A 49 34.17 25.88 9.42
C GLU A 49 34.15 24.33 9.21
N THR A 50 34.88 23.67 8.29
CA THR A 50 36.25 23.88 7.72
C THR A 50 36.44 23.21 6.33
N GLU A 51 37.03 23.94 5.35
CA GLU A 51 37.99 23.60 4.24
C GLU A 51 37.80 22.31 3.37
N THR A 52 38.34 22.17 2.14
CA THR A 52 39.67 22.56 1.57
C THR A 52 39.65 22.95 0.07
N GLU A 53 40.71 23.66 -0.34
CA GLU A 53 41.08 24.18 -1.68
C GLU A 53 41.40 23.07 -2.73
N THR A 54 41.72 23.27 -4.02
CA THR A 54 42.74 24.19 -4.61
C THR A 54 42.53 24.52 -6.11
N VAL A 55 42.73 25.82 -6.44
CA VAL A 55 43.54 26.43 -7.54
C VAL A 55 43.91 25.52 -8.74
N THR A 56 43.72 25.90 -10.02
CA THR A 56 44.63 26.83 -10.74
C THR A 56 44.05 27.42 -12.04
N GLU A 57 44.35 28.69 -12.28
CA GLU A 57 44.29 29.43 -13.56
C GLU A 57 45.66 30.16 -13.73
N PRO A 58 46.13 30.41 -14.97
CA PRO A 58 46.81 31.69 -15.19
C PRO A 58 46.65 32.35 -16.59
N GLU A 59 46.60 33.69 -16.54
CA GLU A 59 47.19 34.68 -17.46
C GLU A 59 46.62 34.91 -18.88
N THR A 60 46.27 36.18 -19.13
CA THR A 60 45.93 36.77 -20.43
C THR A 60 47.14 37.41 -21.12
N GLY A 61 47.21 37.32 -22.45
CA GLY A 61 48.16 38.10 -23.27
C GLY A 61 47.56 39.43 -23.76
N PRO A 62 48.36 40.50 -23.93
CA PRO A 62 47.87 41.83 -24.29
C PRO A 62 47.63 42.03 -25.80
N ALA A 63 46.90 43.09 -26.14
CA ALA A 63 46.64 43.53 -27.50
C ALA A 63 47.88 44.15 -28.19
N THR A 64 47.78 44.37 -29.50
CA THR A 64 48.72 45.23 -30.26
C THR A 64 47.92 46.09 -31.23
N GLU A 65 48.28 47.36 -31.29
CA GLU A 65 47.64 48.46 -32.02
C GLU A 65 48.50 48.81 -33.24
N THR A 66 47.90 49.04 -34.41
CA THR A 66 48.62 49.61 -35.57
C THR A 66 47.62 50.31 -36.51
N GLU A 67 47.77 51.63 -36.66
CA GLU A 67 47.11 52.44 -37.69
C GLU A 67 47.97 52.50 -38.98
N PRO A 68 47.49 53.08 -40.10
CA PRO A 68 47.93 52.68 -41.44
C PRO A 68 49.05 53.53 -42.05
N GLU A 69 49.70 53.02 -43.10
CA GLU A 69 50.38 53.87 -44.09
C GLU A 69 50.36 53.33 -45.53
N THR A 70 50.07 54.25 -46.45
CA THR A 70 50.43 54.35 -47.89
C THR A 70 50.06 53.26 -48.92
N GLU A 71 49.51 53.75 -50.05
CA GLU A 71 49.50 53.10 -51.36
C GLU A 71 50.93 52.98 -51.96
N PRO A 72 51.08 52.27 -53.09
CA PRO A 72 51.35 53.04 -54.30
C PRO A 72 50.44 52.70 -55.50
N GLU A 73 50.29 53.67 -56.39
CA GLU A 73 49.58 53.56 -57.67
C GLU A 73 50.16 52.45 -58.59
N THR A 74 49.32 51.90 -59.46
CA THR A 74 49.77 51.37 -60.77
C THR A 74 48.66 51.57 -61.80
N GLU A 75 49.04 52.09 -62.98
CA GLU A 75 48.12 52.46 -64.08
C GLU A 75 47.41 51.26 -64.74
N PRO A 76 46.27 51.49 -65.45
CA PRO A 76 45.33 50.43 -65.80
C PRO A 76 45.74 49.59 -67.01
N ALA A 77 45.27 48.34 -67.03
CA ALA A 77 45.44 47.41 -68.15
C ALA A 77 44.10 46.85 -68.65
N THR A 78 43.69 47.31 -69.84
CA THR A 78 42.70 46.70 -70.77
C THR A 78 41.29 46.39 -70.26
N GLU A 79 40.31 47.04 -70.88
CA GLU A 79 38.89 46.65 -70.84
C GLU A 79 38.69 45.23 -71.40
N GLY A 80 38.50 44.26 -70.52
CA GLY A 80 37.68 43.10 -70.85
C GLY A 80 36.21 43.52 -70.74
N VAL A 81 35.42 43.34 -71.80
CA VAL A 81 33.97 43.60 -71.74
C VAL A 81 33.35 42.56 -70.80
N ALA A 82 33.16 42.95 -69.55
CA ALA A 82 32.27 42.25 -68.65
C ALA A 82 30.84 42.46 -69.14
N GLU A 83 30.20 41.37 -69.56
CA GLU A 83 28.76 41.31 -69.70
C GLU A 83 28.14 41.75 -68.35
N GLU A 84 27.16 42.66 -68.38
CA GLU A 84 26.51 43.08 -67.13
C GLU A 84 25.99 41.83 -66.40
N PRO A 85 26.25 41.68 -65.09
CA PRO A 85 25.53 40.69 -64.30
C PRO A 85 24.06 41.11 -64.32
N THR A 86 23.29 40.52 -65.23
CA THR A 86 21.85 40.73 -65.37
C THR A 86 21.24 40.54 -64.00
N ALA A 87 20.72 41.63 -63.43
CA ALA A 87 20.39 41.68 -62.01
C ALA A 87 19.44 40.53 -61.68
N ALA A 88 19.93 39.58 -60.88
CA ALA A 88 19.24 38.33 -60.62
C ALA A 88 17.82 38.66 -60.15
N VAL A 89 16.82 38.19 -60.91
CA VAL A 89 15.43 38.61 -60.74
C VAL A 89 14.90 37.95 -59.47
N VAL A 90 15.09 38.63 -58.34
CA VAL A 90 14.71 38.15 -57.00
C VAL A 90 13.21 37.87 -57.01
N THR A 91 12.89 36.60 -57.23
CA THR A 91 11.53 36.14 -57.35
C THR A 91 11.01 35.86 -55.95
N THR A 92 10.10 36.71 -55.54
CA THR A 92 9.29 36.57 -54.33
C THR A 92 8.47 35.28 -54.40
N VAL A 93 8.35 34.61 -53.25
CA VAL A 93 7.45 33.48 -53.06
C VAL A 93 6.67 33.69 -51.77
N VAL A 94 5.43 33.24 -51.73
CA VAL A 94 4.62 33.11 -50.52
C VAL A 94 4.30 31.64 -50.32
N ILE A 95 4.45 31.12 -49.10
CA ILE A 95 4.05 29.75 -48.76
C ILE A 95 2.79 29.76 -47.88
N THR A 96 1.81 28.95 -48.26
CA THR A 96 0.59 28.70 -47.48
C THR A 96 0.59 27.26 -46.99
N VAL A 97 0.39 27.10 -45.68
CA VAL A 97 0.30 25.81 -44.99
C VAL A 97 -1.07 25.67 -44.30
N PRO A 98 -1.54 24.46 -43.96
CA PRO A 98 -2.82 24.27 -43.31
C PRO A 98 -2.88 24.96 -41.94
N ALA A 99 -3.95 25.71 -41.68
CA ALA A 99 -4.16 26.43 -40.42
C ALA A 99 -4.40 25.52 -39.18
N THR A 100 -4.26 24.20 -39.34
CA THR A 100 -4.37 23.20 -38.26
C THR A 100 -3.16 22.27 -38.31
N THR A 101 -2.42 22.20 -37.20
CA THR A 101 -1.31 21.27 -36.98
C THR A 101 -1.68 19.84 -37.43
N PRO A 102 -0.99 19.26 -38.43
CA PRO A 102 -1.22 17.87 -38.82
C PRO A 102 -0.62 16.93 -37.77
N ALA A 103 -1.17 15.73 -37.65
CA ALA A 103 -0.60 14.69 -36.78
C ALA A 103 0.79 14.26 -37.28
N GLY A 104 1.68 13.87 -36.37
CA GLY A 104 3.01 13.38 -36.74
C GLY A 104 2.95 12.20 -37.71
N GLY A 105 3.68 12.26 -38.82
CA GLY A 105 3.65 11.29 -39.91
C GLY A 105 2.53 11.51 -40.95
N ALA A 106 1.67 12.53 -40.80
CA ALA A 106 0.71 12.91 -41.82
C ALA A 106 1.36 13.77 -42.92
N THR A 107 0.89 13.61 -44.16
CA THR A 107 1.19 14.51 -45.28
C THR A 107 0.37 15.79 -45.19
N LEU A 108 0.99 16.93 -45.44
CA LEU A 108 0.33 18.23 -45.62
C LEU A 108 0.62 18.81 -47.02
N PRO A 109 -0.35 19.50 -47.65
CA PRO A 109 -0.04 20.37 -48.76
C PRO A 109 0.81 21.55 -48.27
N VAL A 110 1.85 21.89 -49.03
CA VAL A 110 2.54 23.17 -48.94
C VAL A 110 2.30 23.85 -50.29
N THR A 111 1.50 24.91 -50.28
CA THR A 111 1.18 25.69 -51.47
C THR A 111 2.18 26.83 -51.60
N TYR A 112 2.69 27.03 -52.81
CA TYR A 112 3.64 28.08 -53.17
C TYR A 112 2.95 28.98 -54.18
N ASP A 113 3.17 30.29 -54.06
CA ASP A 113 2.60 31.36 -54.86
C ASP A 113 3.76 32.30 -55.25
N VAL A 114 3.92 32.60 -56.55
CA VAL A 114 5.18 33.08 -57.14
C VAL A 114 4.91 34.24 -58.12
N GLU A 115 5.39 35.45 -57.80
CA GLU A 115 5.06 36.65 -58.61
C GLU A 115 5.74 36.69 -60.00
N ASN A 116 6.81 35.91 -60.22
CA ASN A 116 7.49 35.84 -61.53
C ASN A 116 7.87 34.40 -61.92
N VAL A 117 6.91 33.70 -62.53
CA VAL A 117 7.06 32.31 -63.00
C VAL A 117 8.10 32.19 -64.12
N GLU A 118 8.22 33.19 -65.01
CA GLU A 118 9.08 33.12 -66.19
C GLU A 118 10.57 32.99 -65.83
N ALA A 119 10.99 33.54 -64.69
CA ALA A 119 12.36 33.44 -64.19
C ALA A 119 12.77 32.02 -63.72
N LEU A 120 11.81 31.12 -63.49
CA LEU A 120 12.08 29.77 -62.98
C LEU A 120 12.41 28.73 -64.08
N GLY A 121 12.17 29.05 -65.35
CA GLY A 121 12.40 28.12 -66.45
C GLY A 121 11.42 26.94 -66.50
N ALA A 122 11.80 25.86 -67.19
CA ALA A 122 10.88 24.80 -67.58
C ALA A 122 10.68 23.69 -66.54
N ASN A 123 11.55 23.58 -65.52
CA ASN A 123 11.54 22.47 -64.55
C ASN A 123 11.82 22.93 -63.10
N PRO A 124 11.00 23.80 -62.50
CA PRO A 124 11.19 24.24 -61.11
C PRO A 124 11.10 23.09 -60.10
N VAL A 125 11.91 23.19 -59.04
CA VAL A 125 11.96 22.26 -57.91
C VAL A 125 11.61 23.03 -56.64
N ALA A 126 10.57 22.58 -55.93
CA ALA A 126 10.27 23.07 -54.59
C ALA A 126 11.24 22.40 -53.59
N ASN A 127 11.92 23.23 -52.79
CA ASN A 127 12.83 22.82 -51.74
C ASN A 127 12.24 23.22 -50.37
N TRP A 128 12.30 22.33 -49.37
CA TRP A 128 11.85 22.64 -48.01
C TRP A 128 12.61 21.87 -46.93
N THR A 129 12.70 22.46 -45.75
CA THR A 129 13.25 21.82 -44.54
C THR A 129 12.26 22.01 -43.40
N ILE A 130 11.90 20.92 -42.71
CA ILE A 130 11.12 20.99 -41.47
C ILE A 130 12.07 20.92 -40.28
N THR A 131 11.96 21.88 -39.36
CA THR A 131 12.90 22.12 -38.25
C THR A 131 12.14 22.19 -36.93
N GLY A 132 12.64 21.50 -35.90
CA GLY A 132 12.10 21.51 -34.53
C GLY A 132 12.55 22.71 -33.70
N SER A 133 12.04 22.85 -32.47
CA SER A 133 12.34 23.99 -31.59
C SER A 133 13.83 24.12 -31.22
N ASN A 134 14.55 23.00 -31.27
CA ASN A 134 15.98 22.88 -30.99
C ASN A 134 16.88 23.08 -32.22
N GLY A 135 16.33 23.45 -33.38
CA GLY A 135 17.08 23.63 -34.63
C GLY A 135 17.42 22.32 -35.37
N THR A 136 17.01 21.16 -34.89
CA THR A 136 17.19 19.89 -35.61
C THR A 136 16.17 19.74 -36.74
N SER A 137 16.57 19.14 -37.86
CA SER A 137 15.64 18.73 -38.93
C SER A 137 15.53 17.21 -38.97
N PRO A 138 14.41 16.60 -38.50
CA PRO A 138 14.27 15.14 -38.45
C PRO A 138 14.22 14.45 -39.81
N SER A 139 13.81 15.18 -40.86
CA SER A 139 13.80 14.73 -42.26
C SER A 139 15.07 15.11 -43.03
N GLY A 140 15.85 16.06 -42.52
CA GLY A 140 16.76 16.88 -43.32
C GLY A 140 16.01 17.74 -44.35
N PRO A 141 16.74 18.43 -45.23
CA PRO A 141 16.19 19.07 -46.42
C PRO A 141 15.51 18.04 -47.33
N GLN A 142 14.43 18.46 -47.99
CA GLN A 142 13.61 17.67 -48.90
C GLN A 142 13.31 18.49 -50.15
N SER A 143 13.08 17.82 -51.27
CA SER A 143 12.71 18.50 -52.52
C SER A 143 11.82 17.64 -53.40
N ALA A 144 11.05 18.30 -54.27
CA ALA A 144 10.24 17.65 -55.30
C ALA A 144 10.05 18.59 -56.51
N PRO A 145 9.95 18.05 -57.74
CA PRO A 145 9.49 18.83 -58.89
C PRO A 145 8.11 19.44 -58.59
N ILE A 146 7.94 20.72 -58.92
CA ILE A 146 6.67 21.43 -58.76
C ILE A 146 6.14 21.84 -60.14
N THR A 147 4.81 21.84 -60.28
CA THR A 147 4.14 22.46 -61.43
C THR A 147 3.37 23.65 -60.91
N LEU A 148 3.67 24.83 -61.46
CA LEU A 148 2.92 26.05 -61.22
C LEU A 148 1.84 26.19 -62.30
N ASP A 149 0.70 26.77 -61.95
CA ASP A 149 -0.35 27.13 -62.91
C ASP A 149 -0.09 28.52 -63.54
N ALA A 150 -1.06 29.00 -64.32
CA ALA A 150 -0.95 30.28 -65.04
C ALA A 150 -0.96 31.51 -64.11
N ASP A 151 -1.38 31.36 -62.86
CA ASP A 151 -1.36 32.40 -61.84
C ASP A 151 -0.13 32.26 -60.91
N GLY A 152 0.79 31.33 -61.20
CA GLY A 152 2.03 31.10 -60.46
C GLY A 152 1.90 30.21 -59.23
N VAL A 153 0.75 29.55 -59.06
CA VAL A 153 0.45 28.75 -57.86
C VAL A 153 0.75 27.27 -58.10
N GLY A 154 1.41 26.62 -57.14
CA GLY A 154 1.66 25.18 -57.15
C GLY A 154 1.59 24.58 -55.75
N THR A 155 1.60 23.24 -55.64
CA THR A 155 1.53 22.57 -54.33
C THR A 155 2.27 21.22 -54.34
N VAL A 156 3.11 21.01 -53.33
CA VAL A 156 3.76 19.71 -53.04
C VAL A 156 3.30 19.17 -51.68
N GLN A 157 3.59 17.89 -51.41
CA GLN A 157 3.20 17.21 -50.16
C GLN A 157 4.40 17.02 -49.24
N ALA A 158 4.49 17.82 -48.16
CA ALA A 158 5.47 17.62 -47.10
C ALA A 158 4.92 16.62 -46.05
N THR A 159 5.78 15.95 -45.29
CA THR A 159 5.35 14.99 -44.24
C THR A 159 5.77 15.50 -42.86
N MET A 160 4.84 15.57 -41.91
CA MET A 160 5.15 15.96 -40.53
C MET A 160 6.09 14.95 -39.86
N PRO A 161 7.13 15.39 -39.12
CA PRO A 161 7.90 14.52 -38.24
C PRO A 161 7.03 13.85 -37.16
N THR A 162 7.45 12.69 -36.68
CA THR A 162 6.68 11.86 -35.72
C THR A 162 7.09 12.04 -34.26
N ALA A 163 8.03 12.94 -33.95
CA ALA A 163 8.53 13.17 -32.59
C ALA A 163 7.81 14.34 -31.90
N THR A 164 7.75 14.34 -30.57
CA THR A 164 7.20 15.43 -29.76
C THR A 164 8.09 16.68 -29.87
N ASP A 165 7.63 17.70 -30.60
CA ASP A 165 8.28 19.01 -30.74
C ASP A 165 7.28 20.04 -31.33
N THR A 166 7.63 21.32 -31.32
CA THR A 166 7.02 22.35 -32.18
C THR A 166 7.83 22.50 -33.46
N TYR A 167 7.17 22.38 -34.62
CA TYR A 167 7.83 22.42 -35.92
C TYR A 167 7.58 23.70 -36.70
N ARG A 168 8.57 24.09 -37.49
CA ARG A 168 8.53 25.12 -38.53
C ARG A 168 8.94 24.50 -39.86
N ILE A 169 8.44 25.05 -40.96
CA ILE A 169 8.91 24.75 -42.30
C ILE A 169 9.56 26.00 -42.89
N THR A 170 10.77 25.85 -43.43
CA THR A 170 11.43 26.85 -44.26
C THR A 170 11.49 26.31 -45.68
N ALA A 171 11.03 27.08 -46.67
CA ALA A 171 10.86 26.61 -48.04
C ALA A 171 11.12 27.71 -49.09
N PHE A 172 11.57 27.28 -50.27
CA PHE A 172 11.87 28.10 -51.45
C PHE A 172 11.63 27.28 -52.72
N ILE A 173 11.67 27.90 -53.90
CA ILE A 173 11.72 27.21 -55.20
C ILE A 173 13.07 27.49 -55.85
N GLU A 174 13.61 26.50 -56.56
CA GLU A 174 14.82 26.59 -57.35
C GLU A 174 14.49 26.28 -58.82
N GLY A 175 14.94 27.15 -59.72
CA GLY A 175 14.70 27.07 -61.16
C GLY A 175 15.93 27.49 -61.97
N GLU A 176 15.76 27.65 -63.27
CA GLU A 176 16.87 27.96 -64.20
C GLU A 176 17.51 29.34 -63.93
N GLY A 177 16.73 30.32 -63.43
CA GLY A 177 17.23 31.62 -62.96
C GLY A 177 17.79 31.63 -61.52
N GLY A 178 17.84 30.49 -60.83
CA GLY A 178 18.30 30.37 -59.45
C GLY A 178 17.18 30.11 -58.44
N ALA A 179 17.42 30.45 -57.17
CA ALA A 179 16.48 30.23 -56.07
C ALA A 179 15.67 31.48 -55.71
N THR A 180 14.41 31.29 -55.33
CA THR A 180 13.57 32.32 -54.70
C THR A 180 14.09 32.66 -53.29
N ASP A 181 13.57 33.75 -52.72
CA ASP A 181 13.65 33.96 -51.26
C ASP A 181 13.10 32.74 -50.50
N SER A 182 13.61 32.50 -49.28
CA SER A 182 13.14 31.43 -48.40
C SER A 182 12.14 31.94 -47.36
N VAL A 183 10.89 31.46 -47.42
CA VAL A 183 9.86 31.81 -46.44
C VAL A 183 9.82 30.75 -45.32
N THR A 184 9.51 31.17 -44.10
CA THR A 184 9.33 30.27 -42.94
C THR A 184 7.92 30.40 -42.36
N ALA A 185 7.25 29.26 -42.12
CA ALA A 185 5.93 29.18 -41.50
C ALA A 185 5.92 28.24 -40.29
N ASP A 186 5.10 28.55 -39.29
CA ASP A 186 4.84 27.68 -38.13
C ASP A 186 3.90 26.52 -38.52
N LEU A 187 4.31 25.27 -38.23
CA LEU A 187 3.49 24.07 -38.42
C LEU A 187 2.81 23.59 -37.13
N GLY A 188 3.21 24.11 -35.97
CA GLY A 188 2.61 23.81 -34.66
C GLY A 188 3.23 22.61 -33.92
N ALA A 189 2.56 22.17 -32.86
CA ALA A 189 3.07 21.15 -31.92
C ALA A 189 2.58 19.72 -32.23
N VAL A 190 3.50 18.79 -32.42
CA VAL A 190 3.24 17.34 -32.41
C VAL A 190 3.50 16.81 -31.01
N ASP A 191 2.67 15.87 -30.54
CA ASP A 191 2.89 15.15 -29.29
C ASP A 191 2.69 13.64 -29.47
N ALA A 192 3.79 12.89 -29.35
CA ALA A 192 3.86 11.43 -29.40
C ALA A 192 4.07 10.81 -27.99
N THR A 193 4.01 11.62 -26.94
CA THR A 193 4.31 11.22 -25.57
C THR A 193 3.16 10.39 -25.00
N LYS A 194 3.46 9.18 -24.50
CA LYS A 194 2.42 8.30 -23.93
C LYS A 194 2.17 8.58 -22.45
N PRO A 195 0.91 8.68 -22.01
CA PRO A 195 0.59 8.92 -20.61
C PRO A 195 1.07 7.78 -19.71
N VAL A 196 1.74 8.13 -18.62
CA VAL A 196 2.31 7.20 -17.65
C VAL A 196 1.26 6.85 -16.59
N VAL A 197 0.92 5.56 -16.50
CA VAL A 197 -0.10 5.05 -15.56
C VAL A 197 0.56 4.20 -14.48
N THR A 198 0.66 4.74 -13.26
CA THR A 198 1.11 3.97 -12.08
C THR A 198 -0.09 3.28 -11.44
N LEU A 199 -0.02 1.96 -11.21
CA LEU A 199 -1.14 1.14 -10.74
C LEU A 199 -0.74 0.25 -9.56
N SER A 200 -1.57 0.21 -8.51
CA SER A 200 -1.33 -0.50 -7.26
C SER A 200 -2.62 -1.13 -6.70
N ARG A 201 -2.48 -2.07 -5.75
CA ARG A 201 -3.60 -2.81 -5.12
C ARG A 201 -3.35 -3.03 -3.62
N ASN A 202 -4.38 -2.97 -2.79
CA ASN A 202 -4.26 -3.24 -1.34
C ASN A 202 -4.14 -4.74 -1.00
N LEU A 203 -4.56 -5.64 -1.91
CA LEU A 203 -4.58 -7.09 -1.73
C LEU A 203 -4.19 -7.80 -3.02
N THR A 204 -3.38 -8.86 -2.89
CA THR A 204 -3.08 -9.81 -3.98
C THR A 204 -4.16 -10.87 -4.14
N THR A 205 -4.83 -11.23 -3.04
CA THR A 205 -5.91 -12.21 -2.96
C THR A 205 -6.98 -11.74 -1.98
N PHE A 206 -8.23 -11.85 -2.40
CA PHE A 206 -9.42 -11.47 -1.63
C PHE A 206 -10.50 -12.56 -1.78
N TYR A 207 -11.53 -12.52 -0.92
CA TYR A 207 -12.52 -13.59 -0.77
C TYR A 207 -13.92 -13.00 -0.95
N PRO A 208 -14.58 -13.12 -2.11
CA PRO A 208 -15.83 -12.40 -2.43
C PRO A 208 -17.10 -12.89 -1.71
N TYR A 209 -16.99 -13.19 -0.42
CA TYR A 209 -18.08 -13.49 0.50
C TYR A 209 -18.23 -12.32 1.47
N LYS A 210 -19.49 -11.93 1.76
CA LYS A 210 -19.79 -10.83 2.68
C LYS A 210 -19.68 -11.28 4.15
N ASP A 211 -18.48 -11.65 4.58
CA ASP A 211 -18.18 -12.20 5.92
C ASP A 211 -17.21 -11.33 6.76
N GLY A 212 -16.73 -10.21 6.21
CA GLY A 212 -15.88 -9.22 6.87
C GLY A 212 -14.39 -9.54 6.84
N TYR A 213 -13.95 -10.55 6.09
CA TYR A 213 -12.54 -10.87 5.90
C TYR A 213 -12.10 -10.74 4.43
N ARG A 214 -11.60 -9.54 4.09
CA ARG A 214 -11.04 -9.23 2.76
C ARG A 214 -12.05 -9.52 1.64
N ASP A 215 -13.28 -9.06 1.83
CA ASP A 215 -14.44 -9.21 0.94
C ASP A 215 -14.23 -8.54 -0.44
N THR A 216 -13.32 -7.57 -0.47
CA THR A 216 -13.12 -6.60 -1.56
C THR A 216 -11.64 -6.26 -1.72
N VAL A 217 -11.15 -6.18 -2.96
CA VAL A 217 -9.86 -5.56 -3.31
C VAL A 217 -10.09 -4.09 -3.69
N THR A 218 -9.14 -3.21 -3.35
CA THR A 218 -9.10 -1.83 -3.86
C THR A 218 -7.85 -1.66 -4.71
N ALA A 219 -8.03 -1.23 -5.95
CA ALA A 219 -6.95 -0.76 -6.81
C ALA A 219 -6.88 0.77 -6.78
N LYS A 220 -5.66 1.32 -6.79
CA LYS A 220 -5.38 2.76 -6.85
C LYS A 220 -4.49 3.01 -8.07
N PHE A 221 -4.83 4.00 -8.90
CA PHE A 221 -3.98 4.43 -9.99
C PHE A 221 -3.75 5.95 -9.99
N THR A 222 -2.63 6.33 -10.59
CA THR A 222 -2.16 7.70 -10.75
C THR A 222 -1.71 7.91 -12.19
N VAL A 223 -2.04 9.06 -12.77
CA VAL A 223 -1.59 9.52 -14.09
C VAL A 223 -0.74 10.77 -13.96
N ASN A 224 0.25 10.94 -14.84
CA ASN A 224 1.14 12.11 -14.91
C ASN A 224 0.45 13.38 -15.47
N GLU A 225 -0.64 13.22 -16.21
CA GLU A 225 -1.24 14.27 -17.04
C GLU A 225 -2.78 14.19 -17.10
N THR A 226 -3.42 14.90 -18.03
CA THR A 226 -4.88 14.90 -18.21
C THR A 226 -5.31 13.95 -19.33
N VAL A 227 -5.97 12.84 -18.96
CA VAL A 227 -6.38 11.76 -19.87
C VAL A 227 -7.88 11.46 -19.77
N GLY A 228 -8.46 10.97 -20.86
CA GLY A 228 -9.62 10.08 -20.76
C GLY A 228 -9.18 8.69 -20.28
N PHE A 229 -9.99 7.99 -19.49
CA PHE A 229 -9.68 6.64 -19.02
C PHE A 229 -10.91 5.72 -18.93
N THR A 230 -10.65 4.41 -18.95
CA THR A 230 -11.60 3.39 -18.47
C THR A 230 -10.89 2.35 -17.61
N ALA A 231 -11.42 2.10 -16.41
CA ALA A 231 -10.96 1.08 -15.47
C ALA A 231 -11.87 -0.16 -15.53
N LYS A 232 -11.28 -1.32 -15.81
CA LYS A 232 -11.95 -2.59 -16.07
C LYS A 232 -11.34 -3.71 -15.21
N VAL A 233 -12.11 -4.76 -14.97
CA VAL A 233 -11.61 -6.08 -14.57
C VAL A 233 -11.77 -7.01 -15.75
N VAL A 234 -10.70 -7.71 -16.13
CA VAL A 234 -10.66 -8.61 -17.29
C VAL A 234 -10.08 -9.99 -16.94
N THR A 235 -10.37 -11.00 -17.75
CA THR A 235 -9.70 -12.31 -17.72
C THR A 235 -8.28 -12.20 -18.29
N ALA A 236 -7.48 -13.27 -18.18
CA ALA A 236 -6.17 -13.35 -18.85
C ALA A 236 -6.27 -13.19 -20.38
N GLY A 237 -7.39 -13.60 -20.99
CA GLY A 237 -7.68 -13.39 -22.41
C GLY A 237 -8.35 -12.05 -22.74
N GLY A 238 -8.32 -11.07 -21.83
CA GLY A 238 -8.87 -9.73 -22.05
C GLY A 238 -10.40 -9.61 -21.98
N THR A 239 -11.13 -10.70 -21.74
CA THR A 239 -12.60 -10.70 -21.67
C THR A 239 -13.08 -9.82 -20.50
N LEU A 240 -14.01 -8.89 -20.77
CA LEU A 240 -14.57 -8.00 -19.74
C LEU A 240 -15.36 -8.80 -18.68
N VAL A 241 -15.00 -8.59 -17.41
CA VAL A 241 -15.70 -9.16 -16.25
C VAL A 241 -16.51 -8.08 -15.55
N ARG A 242 -15.90 -6.93 -15.26
CA ARG A 242 -16.54 -5.82 -14.54
C ARG A 242 -16.03 -4.47 -15.05
N THR A 243 -16.92 -3.51 -15.25
CA THR A 243 -16.52 -2.10 -15.40
C THR A 243 -16.46 -1.47 -14.00
N LEU A 244 -15.36 -0.78 -13.68
CA LEU A 244 -15.16 -0.12 -12.39
C LEU A 244 -15.48 1.38 -12.46
N GLY A 245 -15.08 2.04 -13.55
CA GLY A 245 -15.37 3.45 -13.80
C GLY A 245 -14.66 3.97 -15.04
N SER A 246 -14.95 5.20 -15.43
CA SER A 246 -14.39 5.89 -16.60
C SER A 246 -14.53 7.40 -16.47
N SER A 247 -13.69 8.15 -17.18
CA SER A 247 -13.89 9.59 -17.42
C SER A 247 -13.39 9.96 -18.82
N SER A 248 -13.96 11.01 -19.42
CA SER A 248 -13.43 11.63 -20.63
C SER A 248 -12.27 12.59 -20.35
N SER A 249 -12.13 13.06 -19.10
CA SER A 249 -11.04 13.94 -18.65
C SER A 249 -10.75 13.70 -17.17
N PHE A 250 -9.50 13.44 -16.82
CA PHE A 250 -9.05 13.13 -15.47
C PHE A 250 -7.55 13.33 -15.34
N SER A 251 -7.10 13.87 -14.21
CA SER A 251 -5.69 13.98 -13.85
C SER A 251 -5.46 13.61 -12.38
N GLY A 252 -4.21 13.31 -12.02
CA GLY A 252 -3.86 12.94 -10.66
C GLY A 252 -4.22 11.50 -10.30
N THR A 253 -4.95 11.27 -9.20
CA THR A 253 -5.01 9.98 -8.51
C THR A 253 -6.43 9.57 -8.10
N THR A 254 -6.81 8.32 -8.36
CA THR A 254 -8.12 7.76 -7.98
C THR A 254 -8.02 6.28 -7.56
N SER A 255 -9.10 5.72 -7.01
CA SER A 255 -9.15 4.32 -6.59
C SER A 255 -10.53 3.69 -6.76
N TYR A 256 -10.54 2.42 -7.16
CA TYR A 256 -11.76 1.64 -7.39
C TYR A 256 -11.75 0.35 -6.56
N ALA A 257 -12.90 0.05 -5.97
CA ALA A 257 -13.14 -1.17 -5.19
C ALA A 257 -13.80 -2.24 -6.07
N TRP A 258 -13.34 -3.49 -5.95
CA TRP A 258 -13.96 -4.65 -6.59
C TRP A 258 -14.22 -5.77 -5.58
N ASN A 259 -15.49 -6.16 -5.46
CA ASN A 259 -16.00 -7.17 -4.54
C ASN A 259 -16.05 -8.59 -5.16
N GLY A 260 -15.46 -8.80 -6.35
CA GLY A 260 -15.45 -10.10 -7.01
C GLY A 260 -16.76 -10.49 -7.71
N TYR A 261 -17.58 -9.51 -8.09
CA TYR A 261 -18.78 -9.71 -8.90
C TYR A 261 -18.59 -9.14 -10.31
N ASN A 262 -19.20 -9.77 -11.31
CA ASN A 262 -19.17 -9.31 -12.70
C ASN A 262 -20.21 -8.18 -12.95
N ASN A 263 -20.34 -7.70 -14.20
CA ASN A 263 -21.36 -6.71 -14.56
C ASN A 263 -22.79 -7.24 -14.35
N ALA A 264 -23.03 -8.53 -14.55
CA ALA A 264 -24.32 -9.21 -14.35
C ALA A 264 -24.63 -9.64 -12.90
N GLY A 265 -23.91 -9.09 -11.90
CA GLY A 265 -24.17 -9.39 -10.49
C GLY A 265 -23.85 -10.83 -10.05
N THR A 266 -23.13 -11.61 -10.86
CA THR A 266 -22.67 -12.96 -10.53
C THR A 266 -21.29 -12.91 -9.88
N ARG A 267 -21.10 -13.63 -8.77
CA ARG A 267 -19.81 -13.77 -8.10
C ARG A 267 -18.86 -14.63 -8.94
N VAL A 268 -17.63 -14.18 -9.14
CA VAL A 268 -16.59 -14.90 -9.89
C VAL A 268 -15.45 -15.38 -8.99
N SER A 269 -14.64 -16.31 -9.48
CA SER A 269 -13.45 -16.81 -8.77
C SER A 269 -12.38 -17.27 -9.76
N GLY A 270 -11.11 -17.06 -9.40
CA GLY A 270 -9.95 -17.26 -10.28
C GLY A 270 -9.02 -16.06 -10.27
N THR A 271 -8.07 -16.04 -11.21
CA THR A 271 -7.15 -14.91 -11.40
C THR A 271 -7.69 -13.97 -12.48
N TYR A 272 -7.71 -12.68 -12.16
CA TYR A 272 -8.17 -11.59 -13.03
C TYR A 272 -7.15 -10.48 -13.06
N TYR A 273 -7.32 -9.53 -13.98
CA TYR A 273 -6.49 -8.33 -14.08
C TYR A 273 -7.37 -7.11 -13.96
N ILE A 274 -7.01 -6.20 -13.04
CA ILE A 274 -7.55 -4.85 -13.03
C ILE A 274 -6.71 -4.06 -14.05
N ARG A 275 -7.35 -3.62 -15.14
CA ARG A 275 -6.74 -2.95 -16.28
C ARG A 275 -7.28 -1.52 -16.37
N VAL A 276 -6.37 -0.56 -16.50
CA VAL A 276 -6.67 0.86 -16.73
C VAL A 276 -6.15 1.20 -18.12
N GLU A 277 -7.04 1.69 -18.96
CA GLU A 277 -6.75 2.14 -20.32
C GLU A 277 -6.91 3.66 -20.34
N THR A 278 -5.90 4.37 -20.80
CA THR A 278 -5.86 5.84 -20.88
C THR A 278 -5.61 6.32 -22.30
N LYS A 279 -6.11 7.50 -22.62
CA LYS A 279 -5.81 8.25 -23.84
C LYS A 279 -5.71 9.74 -23.52
N ASP A 280 -4.65 10.41 -23.94
CA ASP A 280 -4.47 11.87 -23.76
C ASP A 280 -5.27 12.68 -24.82
N ARG A 281 -4.92 13.97 -24.99
CA ARG A 281 -5.56 14.89 -25.95
C ARG A 281 -5.04 14.77 -27.38
N ALA A 282 -3.74 14.55 -27.59
CA ALA A 282 -3.14 14.34 -28.91
C ALA A 282 -3.54 12.98 -29.48
N GLY A 283 -3.74 12.02 -28.59
CA GLY A 283 -4.35 10.73 -28.82
C GLY A 283 -3.49 9.53 -28.47
N ASN A 284 -2.33 9.73 -27.82
CA ASN A 284 -1.49 8.62 -27.41
C ASN A 284 -2.18 7.82 -26.29
N ALA A 285 -1.92 6.52 -26.26
CA ALA A 285 -2.67 5.59 -25.44
C ALA A 285 -1.76 4.63 -24.69
N THR A 286 -2.13 4.37 -23.43
CA THR A 286 -1.44 3.45 -22.51
C THR A 286 -2.44 2.49 -21.88
N ALA A 287 -2.02 1.25 -21.67
CA ALA A 287 -2.77 0.27 -20.90
C ALA A 287 -1.90 -0.33 -19.80
N ALA A 288 -2.21 -0.02 -18.54
CA ALA A 288 -1.58 -0.64 -17.38
C ALA A 288 -2.51 -1.71 -16.78
N GLN A 289 -1.96 -2.81 -16.28
CA GLN A 289 -2.75 -3.83 -15.61
C GLN A 289 -2.04 -4.48 -14.43
N ILE A 290 -2.81 -4.84 -13.40
CA ILE A 290 -2.31 -5.52 -12.20
C ILE A 290 -3.20 -6.73 -11.88
N SER A 291 -2.59 -7.87 -11.58
CA SER A 291 -3.32 -9.10 -11.28
C SER A 291 -4.10 -9.04 -9.96
N VAL A 292 -5.07 -9.91 -9.76
CA VAL A 292 -5.70 -10.19 -8.47
C VAL A 292 -6.38 -11.56 -8.48
N ALA A 293 -6.30 -12.30 -7.37
CA ALA A 293 -7.02 -13.56 -7.20
C ALA A 293 -8.31 -13.37 -6.38
N ALA A 294 -9.44 -13.71 -6.98
CA ALA A 294 -10.73 -13.85 -6.30
C ALA A 294 -10.89 -15.31 -5.83
N SER A 295 -10.72 -15.58 -4.54
CA SER A 295 -10.68 -16.95 -4.00
C SER A 295 -12.06 -17.46 -3.59
N ALA A 296 -12.46 -18.63 -4.09
CA ALA A 296 -13.75 -19.26 -3.75
C ALA A 296 -13.89 -19.77 -2.30
N LYS A 297 -12.81 -19.73 -1.50
CA LYS A 297 -12.82 -20.03 -0.05
C LYS A 297 -13.56 -18.95 0.74
N LYS A 298 -14.15 -19.31 1.88
CA LYS A 298 -14.88 -18.40 2.78
C LYS A 298 -14.55 -18.64 4.25
N LEU A 299 -14.90 -17.70 5.14
CA LEU A 299 -14.77 -17.94 6.57
C LEU A 299 -15.74 -19.04 7.04
N THR A 300 -15.17 -20.10 7.59
CA THR A 300 -15.89 -21.26 8.11
C THR A 300 -15.48 -21.53 9.55
N TRP A 301 -16.46 -21.73 10.43
CA TRP A 301 -16.20 -22.13 11.82
C TRP A 301 -15.81 -23.60 11.90
N LYS A 302 -14.68 -23.90 12.55
CA LYS A 302 -14.26 -25.26 12.93
C LYS A 302 -14.26 -25.40 14.45
N THR A 303 -14.61 -26.59 14.93
CA THR A 303 -14.60 -26.93 16.36
C THR A 303 -13.29 -27.61 16.73
N TYR A 304 -12.59 -27.08 17.72
CA TYR A 304 -11.46 -27.71 18.39
C TYR A 304 -11.92 -28.31 19.72
N SER A 305 -11.46 -29.51 20.03
CA SER A 305 -11.62 -30.12 21.35
C SER A 305 -10.39 -30.97 21.67
N ARG A 306 -9.77 -30.70 22.83
CA ARG A 306 -8.65 -31.48 23.36
C ARG A 306 -8.77 -31.66 24.88
N THR A 307 -8.56 -32.89 25.31
CA THR A 307 -8.24 -33.21 26.70
C THR A 307 -6.73 -33.12 26.90
N VAL A 308 -6.30 -32.64 28.07
CA VAL A 308 -4.91 -32.56 28.53
C VAL A 308 -4.83 -33.00 29.98
N THR A 309 -3.68 -33.48 30.45
CA THR A 309 -3.52 -33.84 31.87
C THR A 309 -3.31 -32.59 32.74
N ALA A 310 -3.42 -32.76 34.06
CA ALA A 310 -3.04 -31.74 35.02
C ALA A 310 -1.52 -31.53 35.13
N ALA A 311 -0.70 -32.34 34.42
CA ALA A 311 0.70 -32.05 34.18
C ALA A 311 0.86 -31.15 32.95
N ASP A 312 0.34 -31.57 31.79
CA ASP A 312 0.43 -30.86 30.50
C ASP A 312 0.03 -29.39 30.57
N ALA A 313 -1.02 -29.11 31.34
CA ALA A 313 -1.59 -27.77 31.43
C ALA A 313 -0.81 -26.85 32.37
N LEU A 314 0.07 -27.37 33.23
CA LEU A 314 0.64 -26.65 34.36
C LEU A 314 1.74 -25.66 33.92
N ASN A 315 1.44 -24.37 33.89
CA ASN A 315 2.43 -23.32 33.65
C ASN A 315 3.17 -22.91 34.93
N TYR A 316 2.45 -22.71 36.04
CA TYR A 316 3.02 -22.26 37.30
C TYR A 316 2.27 -22.85 38.49
N LYS A 317 2.93 -22.91 39.65
CA LYS A 317 2.38 -23.45 40.90
C LYS A 317 2.78 -22.58 42.08
N TYR A 318 1.85 -22.35 42.99
CA TYR A 318 2.12 -21.84 44.32
C TYR A 318 1.78 -22.90 45.36
N VAL A 319 2.68 -23.11 46.32
CA VAL A 319 2.51 -24.07 47.41
C VAL A 319 2.98 -23.42 48.71
N GLY A 320 2.02 -23.02 49.55
CA GLY A 320 2.31 -22.50 50.89
C GLY A 320 3.01 -23.53 51.77
N SER A 321 3.83 -23.07 52.72
CA SER A 321 4.73 -23.93 53.51
C SER A 321 4.03 -25.04 54.31
N CYS A 322 2.80 -24.83 54.77
CA CYS A 322 2.01 -25.86 55.45
C CYS A 322 1.30 -26.85 54.51
N SER A 323 1.50 -26.71 53.20
CA SER A 323 0.65 -27.33 52.17
C SER A 323 1.46 -28.14 51.15
N THR A 324 0.82 -28.82 50.20
CA THR A 324 1.51 -29.65 49.19
C THR A 324 0.70 -29.77 47.90
N LEU A 325 1.40 -29.72 46.76
CA LEU A 325 0.89 -30.14 45.45
C LEU A 325 1.42 -31.55 45.15
N LYS A 326 0.60 -32.58 45.37
CA LYS A 326 0.96 -33.98 45.15
C LYS A 326 0.92 -34.33 43.65
N ALA A 327 1.94 -35.02 43.15
CA ALA A 327 1.99 -35.57 41.80
C ALA A 327 2.51 -37.03 41.86
N PRO A 328 1.84 -38.00 41.22
CA PRO A 328 0.43 -37.93 40.82
C PRO A 328 -0.47 -37.79 42.05
N ALA A 329 -1.67 -37.22 41.88
CA ALA A 329 -2.67 -37.11 42.94
C ALA A 329 -3.04 -38.48 43.52
N ARG A 330 -3.18 -39.47 42.64
CA ARG A 330 -3.48 -40.87 42.93
C ARG A 330 -2.67 -41.80 42.02
N SER A 331 -2.43 -43.04 42.43
CA SER A 331 -1.71 -44.03 41.60
C SER A 331 -2.48 -44.43 40.34
N ASP A 332 -3.81 -44.48 40.40
CA ASP A 332 -4.70 -44.74 39.26
C ASP A 332 -4.77 -43.56 38.25
N TRP A 333 -4.29 -42.38 38.64
CA TRP A 333 -4.39 -41.16 37.83
C TRP A 333 -2.99 -40.65 37.47
N SER A 334 -2.37 -41.24 36.45
CA SER A 334 -1.13 -40.72 35.86
C SER A 334 -1.24 -39.21 35.57
N GLU A 335 -0.14 -38.49 35.79
CA GLU A 335 0.00 -37.04 35.56
C GLU A 335 -0.97 -36.10 36.30
N SER A 336 -1.85 -36.62 37.16
CA SER A 336 -2.75 -35.81 37.96
C SER A 336 -2.04 -34.86 38.95
N ARG A 337 -2.78 -33.88 39.47
CA ARG A 337 -2.32 -32.96 40.53
C ARG A 337 -3.31 -32.95 41.69
N GLY A 338 -2.80 -33.24 42.89
CA GLY A 338 -3.56 -33.22 44.14
C GLY A 338 -3.21 -31.98 44.95
N LEU A 339 -4.11 -31.01 45.02
CA LEU A 339 -3.95 -29.78 45.78
C LEU A 339 -4.33 -30.07 47.24
N ARG A 340 -3.42 -29.88 48.20
CA ARG A 340 -3.60 -30.29 49.60
C ARG A 340 -3.18 -29.17 50.56
N SER A 341 -4.15 -28.47 51.14
CA SER A 341 -3.94 -27.43 52.17
C SER A 341 -3.70 -28.04 53.56
N ASN A 342 -2.88 -27.39 54.39
CA ASN A 342 -2.61 -27.74 55.80
C ASN A 342 -2.34 -29.25 56.01
N VAL A 343 -1.33 -29.77 55.32
CA VAL A 343 -0.89 -31.18 55.41
C VAL A 343 0.51 -31.36 55.99
N ARG A 344 1.29 -30.26 56.14
CA ARG A 344 2.60 -30.24 56.80
C ARG A 344 2.56 -29.55 58.17
N CYS A 345 1.73 -28.52 58.29
CA CYS A 345 1.45 -27.83 59.56
C CYS A 345 0.02 -27.27 59.57
N LYS A 346 -0.44 -26.79 60.73
CA LYS A 346 -1.67 -26.02 60.86
C LYS A 346 -1.35 -24.53 60.67
N ALA A 347 -1.94 -23.89 59.66
CA ALA A 347 -1.97 -22.44 59.53
C ALA A 347 -3.42 -21.95 59.36
N SER A 348 -3.66 -20.66 59.63
CA SER A 348 -4.98 -20.03 59.42
C SER A 348 -5.47 -20.30 58.00
N GLY A 349 -6.76 -20.61 57.86
CA GLY A 349 -7.32 -21.18 56.64
C GLY A 349 -7.13 -20.31 55.39
N THR A 350 -7.25 -18.99 55.55
CA THR A 350 -7.07 -17.99 54.49
C THR A 350 -5.61 -17.63 54.19
N SER A 351 -4.65 -18.12 55.00
CA SER A 351 -3.25 -17.71 54.87
C SER A 351 -2.56 -18.24 53.61
N SER A 352 -1.55 -17.51 53.15
CA SER A 352 -0.63 -17.95 52.10
C SER A 352 0.03 -19.30 52.43
N LYS A 353 0.46 -19.50 53.69
CA LYS A 353 1.00 -20.78 54.21
C LYS A 353 0.05 -21.97 54.01
N ALA A 354 -1.27 -21.75 54.12
CA ALA A 354 -2.31 -22.75 53.93
C ALA A 354 -2.77 -22.91 52.46
N THR A 355 -2.29 -22.10 51.52
CA THR A 355 -2.80 -22.04 50.14
C THR A 355 -2.02 -22.96 49.18
N VAL A 356 -2.74 -23.62 48.27
CA VAL A 356 -2.15 -24.28 47.08
C VAL A 356 -2.93 -23.86 45.85
N TYR A 357 -2.26 -23.38 44.81
CA TYR A 357 -2.89 -23.20 43.51
C TYR A 357 -1.94 -23.50 42.34
N THR A 358 -2.55 -23.69 41.18
CA THR A 358 -1.90 -23.91 39.89
C THR A 358 -2.41 -22.87 38.89
N GLU A 359 -1.52 -22.31 38.11
CA GLU A 359 -1.85 -21.57 36.89
C GLU A 359 -1.61 -22.50 35.71
N ASN A 360 -2.59 -22.53 34.82
CA ASN A 360 -2.67 -23.49 33.74
C ASN A 360 -2.92 -22.76 32.42
N VAL A 361 -2.40 -23.32 31.33
CA VAL A 361 -2.49 -22.75 29.99
C VAL A 361 -2.76 -23.83 28.95
N LYS A 362 -3.43 -23.47 27.85
CA LYS A 362 -3.43 -24.30 26.65
C LYS A 362 -3.45 -23.46 25.38
N CYS A 363 -2.51 -23.75 24.47
CA CYS A 363 -2.54 -23.29 23.09
C CYS A 363 -3.81 -23.79 22.38
N LEU A 364 -4.41 -22.88 21.60
CA LEU A 364 -5.55 -23.09 20.72
C LEU A 364 -5.07 -23.02 19.26
N PRO A 365 -5.81 -23.60 18.29
CA PRO A 365 -5.56 -23.36 16.87
C PRO A 365 -5.66 -21.88 16.53
N LYS A 366 -4.88 -21.41 15.54
CA LYS A 366 -4.99 -20.03 15.06
C LYS A 366 -6.26 -19.83 14.23
N SER A 367 -7.07 -18.86 14.63
CA SER A 367 -8.16 -18.30 13.83
C SER A 367 -7.59 -17.30 12.81
N VAL A 368 -7.99 -17.37 11.54
CA VAL A 368 -7.41 -16.56 10.43
C VAL A 368 -7.58 -15.05 10.58
N ASP A 369 -8.54 -14.65 11.41
CA ASP A 369 -8.89 -13.26 11.75
C ASP A 369 -8.88 -13.00 13.27
N GLY A 370 -8.37 -13.96 14.04
CA GLY A 370 -8.28 -13.86 15.50
C GLY A 370 -9.61 -13.95 16.26
N ASN A 371 -10.75 -14.29 15.64
CA ASN A 371 -12.01 -14.47 16.36
C ASN A 371 -12.31 -15.93 16.74
N TYR A 372 -12.86 -16.09 17.94
CA TYR A 372 -13.23 -17.37 18.55
C TYR A 372 -14.63 -17.26 19.16
N ARG A 373 -15.35 -18.38 19.24
CA ARG A 373 -16.65 -18.47 19.92
C ARG A 373 -16.79 -19.78 20.70
N ASN A 374 -17.77 -19.84 21.60
CA ASN A 374 -18.19 -21.06 22.29
C ASN A 374 -17.03 -21.79 23.01
N LEU A 375 -16.30 -21.07 23.87
CA LEU A 375 -15.31 -21.67 24.77
C LEU A 375 -16.02 -22.50 25.84
N SER A 376 -15.67 -23.78 25.93
CA SER A 376 -16.01 -24.64 27.06
C SER A 376 -14.72 -25.14 27.71
N LEU A 377 -14.53 -24.80 29.00
CA LEU A 377 -13.46 -25.32 29.82
C LEU A 377 -14.06 -26.25 30.88
N LYS A 378 -13.48 -27.44 31.04
CA LYS A 378 -13.92 -28.45 32.02
C LYS A 378 -12.74 -29.11 32.70
N HIS A 379 -12.91 -29.60 33.93
CA HIS A 379 -11.96 -30.52 34.57
C HIS A 379 -12.61 -31.82 34.98
N TYR A 380 -11.82 -32.89 35.03
CA TYR A 380 -12.18 -34.15 35.68
C TYR A 380 -11.44 -34.22 37.01
N GLY A 381 -12.19 -34.21 38.10
CA GLY A 381 -11.63 -34.16 39.46
C GLY A 381 -12.69 -34.23 40.55
N GLY A 382 -12.24 -34.22 41.80
CA GLY A 382 -13.09 -34.32 42.99
C GLY A 382 -12.29 -34.62 44.26
N ARG A 383 -12.96 -35.25 45.23
CA ARG A 383 -12.32 -35.67 46.50
C ARG A 383 -11.18 -36.66 46.29
N PRO A 384 -10.14 -36.63 47.14
CA PRO A 384 -9.18 -37.72 47.22
C PRO A 384 -9.79 -39.05 47.65
N LYS A 385 -9.17 -40.17 47.22
CA LYS A 385 -9.45 -41.50 47.76
C LYS A 385 -9.20 -41.48 49.28
N GLY A 386 -10.16 -42.00 50.06
CA GLY A 386 -10.10 -42.00 51.53
C GLY A 386 -10.33 -40.65 52.23
N TYR A 387 -10.63 -39.56 51.52
CA TYR A 387 -10.87 -38.23 52.12
C TYR A 387 -12.31 -37.74 51.89
N THR A 388 -12.86 -37.07 52.91
CA THR A 388 -14.28 -36.65 52.99
C THR A 388 -14.46 -35.28 53.64
N LYS A 389 -13.71 -34.96 54.70
CA LYS A 389 -13.71 -33.66 55.38
C LYS A 389 -13.26 -32.55 54.41
N ASN A 390 -13.88 -31.36 54.46
CA ASN A 390 -13.53 -30.15 53.72
C ASN A 390 -12.97 -30.40 52.30
N VAL A 391 -13.86 -30.63 51.31
CA VAL A 391 -13.45 -30.82 49.91
C VAL A 391 -14.08 -29.75 49.03
N TYR A 392 -13.28 -28.75 48.68
CA TYR A 392 -13.58 -27.79 47.63
C TYR A 392 -12.34 -27.42 46.80
N MET A 393 -12.54 -26.96 45.58
CA MET A 393 -11.56 -26.27 44.75
C MET A 393 -12.22 -25.06 44.09
N VAL A 394 -11.55 -23.91 44.09
CA VAL A 394 -11.94 -22.75 43.28
C VAL A 394 -11.15 -22.76 41.98
N SER A 395 -11.79 -22.42 40.88
CA SER A 395 -11.14 -22.17 39.58
C SER A 395 -11.63 -20.87 38.98
N THR A 396 -10.77 -20.20 38.21
CA THR A 396 -11.09 -18.99 37.46
C THR A 396 -10.43 -19.07 36.08
N VAL A 397 -11.07 -18.52 35.05
CA VAL A 397 -10.40 -18.22 33.76
C VAL A 397 -9.82 -16.82 33.86
N LEU A 398 -8.57 -16.62 33.42
CA LEU A 398 -7.89 -15.33 33.50
C LEU A 398 -8.10 -14.55 32.20
N ARG A 399 -8.46 -13.27 32.31
CA ARG A 399 -8.47 -12.35 31.16
C ARG A 399 -7.02 -11.82 30.94
N PRO A 400 -6.36 -12.07 29.80
CA PRO A 400 -4.92 -11.78 29.67
C PRO A 400 -4.51 -10.30 29.62
N SER A 401 -5.45 -9.36 29.56
CA SER A 401 -5.17 -7.91 29.54
C SER A 401 -4.96 -7.31 30.93
N ASP A 402 -5.69 -7.81 31.94
CA ASP A 402 -5.70 -7.33 33.32
C ASP A 402 -5.33 -8.45 34.33
N TRP A 403 -5.08 -9.67 33.84
CA TRP A 403 -4.96 -10.93 34.60
C TRP A 403 -6.11 -11.20 35.59
N ALA A 404 -7.23 -10.48 35.44
CA ALA A 404 -8.30 -10.53 36.39
C ALA A 404 -9.14 -11.79 36.20
N SER A 405 -9.60 -12.34 37.32
CA SER A 405 -10.42 -13.55 37.32
C SER A 405 -11.79 -13.31 36.72
N ARG A 406 -12.18 -14.21 35.82
CA ARG A 406 -13.49 -14.35 35.18
C ARG A 406 -13.95 -15.81 35.36
N GLN A 407 -15.24 -16.09 35.20
CA GLN A 407 -15.77 -17.47 35.32
C GLN A 407 -15.30 -18.14 36.64
N LYS A 408 -15.50 -17.48 37.79
CA LYS A 408 -15.07 -17.97 39.10
C LYS A 408 -16.10 -18.97 39.63
N HIS A 409 -15.70 -20.21 39.82
CA HIS A 409 -16.56 -21.28 40.31
C HIS A 409 -15.89 -22.11 41.40
N GLN A 410 -16.68 -22.55 42.40
CA GLN A 410 -16.25 -23.47 43.44
C GLN A 410 -16.84 -24.86 43.20
N PHE A 411 -16.02 -25.90 43.36
CA PHE A 411 -16.38 -27.28 43.03
C PHE A 411 -16.24 -28.20 44.23
N GLY A 412 -17.34 -28.87 44.59
CA GLY A 412 -17.38 -29.84 45.69
C GLY A 412 -16.87 -31.24 45.34
N ASN A 413 -17.11 -32.15 46.28
CA ASN A 413 -16.49 -33.47 46.44
C ASN A 413 -16.65 -34.51 45.31
N SER A 414 -17.69 -34.44 44.48
CA SER A 414 -18.04 -35.52 43.55
C SER A 414 -16.98 -35.70 42.45
N VAL A 415 -16.49 -36.92 42.24
CA VAL A 415 -15.48 -37.23 41.22
C VAL A 415 -16.16 -37.38 39.86
N LYS A 416 -16.15 -36.33 39.04
CA LYS A 416 -16.72 -36.33 37.68
C LYS A 416 -16.16 -35.17 36.84
N TRP A 417 -16.50 -35.13 35.55
CA TRP A 417 -16.36 -33.92 34.75
C TRP A 417 -17.21 -32.77 35.32
N LYS A 418 -16.67 -31.55 35.34
CA LYS A 418 -17.33 -30.32 35.78
C LYS A 418 -16.98 -29.18 34.83
N THR A 419 -17.93 -28.29 34.55
CA THR A 419 -17.69 -27.11 33.70
C THR A 419 -17.09 -25.99 34.54
N MET A 420 -15.93 -25.48 34.11
CA MET A 420 -15.21 -24.33 34.69
C MET A 420 -15.53 -23.03 33.96
N ALA A 421 -15.87 -23.09 32.68
CA ALA A 421 -16.35 -21.94 31.91
C ALA A 421 -17.21 -22.40 30.73
N SER A 422 -18.19 -21.57 30.37
CA SER A 422 -19.01 -21.72 29.16
C SER A 422 -19.31 -20.34 28.59
N VAL A 423 -18.50 -19.89 27.63
CA VAL A 423 -18.47 -18.49 27.18
C VAL A 423 -18.69 -18.41 25.67
N ALA A 424 -19.82 -17.85 25.26
CA ALA A 424 -20.18 -17.66 23.85
C ALA A 424 -19.17 -16.76 23.10
N SER A 425 -18.75 -15.66 23.73
CA SER A 425 -17.83 -14.65 23.16
C SER A 425 -16.50 -14.56 23.93
N PRO A 426 -15.60 -15.56 23.82
CA PRO A 426 -14.41 -15.70 24.64
C PRO A 426 -13.21 -14.84 24.20
N ASN A 427 -13.34 -13.97 23.19
CA ASN A 427 -12.23 -13.21 22.61
C ASN A 427 -11.39 -12.41 23.63
N SER A 428 -11.97 -11.96 24.76
CA SER A 428 -11.21 -11.26 25.81
C SER A 428 -10.41 -12.21 26.73
N LEU A 429 -10.72 -13.51 26.73
CA LEU A 429 -10.10 -14.54 27.57
C LEU A 429 -8.96 -15.30 26.87
N ILE A 430 -8.62 -14.91 25.65
CA ILE A 430 -7.63 -15.58 24.80
C ILE A 430 -6.48 -14.61 24.54
N GLN A 431 -5.27 -15.00 24.94
CA GLN A 431 -4.05 -14.25 24.70
C GLN A 431 -3.62 -14.43 23.23
N SER A 432 -2.86 -13.48 22.68
CA SER A 432 -2.13 -13.64 21.41
C SER A 432 -3.00 -14.03 20.20
N ARG A 433 -4.30 -13.66 20.19
CA ARG A 433 -5.30 -14.06 19.17
C ARG A 433 -4.86 -13.86 17.71
N THR A 434 -4.10 -12.80 17.45
CA THR A 434 -3.62 -12.37 16.13
C THR A 434 -2.10 -12.50 15.98
N SER A 435 -1.40 -13.15 16.93
CA SER A 435 0.06 -13.20 16.93
C SER A 435 0.61 -14.14 15.83
N THR A 436 1.61 -13.67 15.09
CA THR A 436 2.44 -14.50 14.21
C THR A 436 3.38 -15.40 15.04
N GLN A 437 4.09 -14.83 16.01
CA GLN A 437 5.10 -15.52 16.83
C GLN A 437 4.51 -16.55 17.81
N TYR A 438 3.43 -16.22 18.53
CA TYR A 438 2.91 -17.07 19.62
C TYR A 438 1.67 -17.87 19.21
N CYS A 439 1.38 -18.94 19.97
CA CYS A 439 0.07 -19.57 19.92
C CYS A 439 -0.98 -18.68 20.61
N PRO A 440 -2.22 -18.61 20.11
CA PRO A 440 -3.35 -18.12 20.88
C PRO A 440 -3.58 -19.04 22.08
N ALA A 441 -3.81 -18.51 23.27
CA ALA A 441 -3.84 -19.32 24.50
C ALA A 441 -4.94 -18.90 25.47
N VAL A 442 -5.61 -19.88 26.08
CA VAL A 442 -6.50 -19.66 27.23
C VAL A 442 -5.77 -20.02 28.53
N TRP A 443 -5.98 -19.20 29.57
CA TRP A 443 -5.33 -19.30 30.87
C TRP A 443 -6.36 -19.49 31.99
N TRP A 444 -6.07 -20.35 32.97
CA TRP A 444 -6.96 -20.57 34.11
C TRP A 444 -6.21 -20.97 35.39
N THR A 445 -6.80 -20.65 36.54
CA THR A 445 -6.33 -21.10 37.85
C THR A 445 -7.12 -22.31 38.33
N ALA A 446 -6.51 -23.11 39.21
CA ALA A 446 -7.21 -24.04 40.09
C ALA A 446 -6.51 -24.01 41.45
N GLY A 447 -7.25 -23.74 42.54
CA GLY A 447 -6.67 -23.46 43.85
C GLY A 447 -7.61 -23.75 45.04
N LEU A 448 -7.02 -23.86 46.23
CA LEU A 448 -7.72 -24.04 47.51
C LEU A 448 -6.86 -23.62 48.71
N ASN A 449 -7.51 -23.41 49.85
CA ASN A 449 -6.90 -23.18 51.15
C ASN A 449 -7.73 -23.88 52.27
N SER A 450 -7.71 -23.41 53.52
CA SER A 450 -8.62 -23.83 54.60
C SER A 450 -8.70 -25.35 54.86
N SER A 451 -7.54 -26.01 54.84
CA SER A 451 -7.39 -27.47 55.04
C SER A 451 -8.12 -28.32 53.99
N SER A 452 -8.52 -27.71 52.87
CA SER A 452 -9.17 -28.41 51.76
C SER A 452 -8.20 -29.31 51.00
N ARG A 453 -8.75 -30.36 50.36
CA ARG A 453 -7.98 -31.29 49.52
C ARG A 453 -8.79 -31.67 48.28
N TYR A 454 -8.18 -31.56 47.10
CA TYR A 454 -8.83 -31.84 45.82
C TYR A 454 -7.86 -32.49 44.83
N ASP A 455 -8.34 -33.46 44.06
CA ASP A 455 -7.57 -34.12 43.01
C ASP A 455 -8.11 -33.75 41.64
N ILE A 456 -7.23 -33.32 40.73
CA ILE A 456 -7.52 -33.00 39.33
C ILE A 456 -6.72 -33.96 38.45
N TRP A 457 -7.39 -34.69 37.55
CA TRP A 457 -6.69 -35.58 36.61
C TRP A 457 -6.41 -34.89 35.28
N LYS A 458 -7.46 -34.33 34.66
CA LYS A 458 -7.44 -33.84 33.28
C LYS A 458 -8.29 -32.57 33.15
N TYR A 459 -7.93 -31.73 32.19
CA TYR A 459 -8.75 -30.63 31.71
C TYR A 459 -9.23 -30.94 30.29
N SER A 460 -10.38 -30.42 29.89
CA SER A 460 -10.90 -30.45 28.52
C SER A 460 -11.15 -29.03 28.07
N VAL A 461 -10.54 -28.66 26.94
CA VAL A 461 -10.67 -27.35 26.29
C VAL A 461 -11.37 -27.54 24.96
N GLY A 462 -12.59 -27.03 24.84
CA GLY A 462 -13.35 -26.95 23.60
C GLY A 462 -13.52 -25.49 23.17
N ILE A 463 -13.37 -25.19 21.88
CA ILE A 463 -13.64 -23.85 21.33
C ILE A 463 -13.94 -23.91 19.83
N GLN A 464 -14.62 -22.91 19.28
CA GLN A 464 -14.75 -22.71 17.84
C GLN A 464 -13.86 -21.55 17.37
N TYR A 465 -13.23 -21.73 16.21
CA TYR A 465 -12.33 -20.76 15.56
C TYR A 465 -12.65 -20.67 14.06
N ARG A 466 -12.29 -19.57 13.40
CA ARG A 466 -12.53 -19.38 11.96
C ARG A 466 -11.31 -19.81 11.14
N VAL A 467 -11.57 -20.50 10.03
CA VAL A 467 -10.59 -20.82 8.98
C VAL A 467 -11.14 -20.42 7.62
N LEU A 468 -10.25 -20.24 6.65
CA LEU A 468 -10.63 -20.23 5.24
C LEU A 468 -10.81 -21.67 4.77
N ALA A 469 -12.00 -22.00 4.28
CA ALA A 469 -12.33 -23.29 3.67
C ALA A 469 -13.06 -23.05 2.34
#